data_AF-L1LEM7-F1
#
_entry.id   AF-L1LEM7-F1
#
_cell.length_a   1.000
_cell.length_b   1.000
_cell.length_c   1.000
_cell.angle_alpha   90.00
_cell.angle_beta   90.00
_cell.angle_gamma   90.00
#
_symmetry.space_group_name_H-M   'P 1'
#
loop_
_entity.id
_entity.type
_entity.pdbx_description
1 polymer ?
#
loop_
_entity_poly.entity_id
_entity_poly.type
_entity_poly.pdbx_seq_one_letter_code
_entity_poly.pdbx_strand_id
1 'polypeptide(L)'
;MASTAFLLKDDPSQAADLYSLLYALEYLERGYIGGYSPSDEYETECKSLLSLCKVLNEATPDIFVSFSKEFSFHCPLALNRIKVGQPATLERPKDQKENNQKLMIFELSEHFITLIDALKLGSIAVDELYPLLHSLILSISSIESSHEKNSNEAFTLKSVDKLQKWDKRLEGMGAHEELSSNDARQLSMDTEAAYTFFKTFLRQQQ
;
A
#
# COMPACT_ATOMS: atom_id res chain seq x y z
N MET A 1 -5.60 -41.54 -18.28
CA MET A 1 -6.45 -41.35 -17.07
C MET A 1 -6.11 -42.37 -15.98
N ALA A 2 -4.83 -42.62 -15.74
CA ALA A 2 -4.33 -43.47 -14.66
C ALA A 2 -3.00 -42.88 -14.23
N SER A 3 -2.97 -42.00 -13.22
CA SER A 3 -1.68 -41.62 -12.60
C SER A 3 -1.78 -40.80 -11.30
N THR A 4 -2.93 -40.23 -10.94
CA THR A 4 -3.04 -39.46 -9.67
C THR A 4 -3.34 -40.34 -8.46
N ALA A 5 -4.10 -41.42 -8.64
CA ALA A 5 -4.41 -42.39 -7.60
C ALA A 5 -3.21 -43.27 -7.14
N PHE A 6 -2.08 -43.21 -7.86
CA PHE A 6 -0.89 -44.01 -7.53
C PHE A 6 0.08 -43.24 -6.61
N LEU A 7 0.11 -41.90 -6.68
CA LEU A 7 1.12 -41.10 -5.96
C LEU A 7 0.86 -41.02 -4.44
N LEU A 8 -0.40 -40.98 -3.99
CA LEU A 8 -0.73 -40.88 -2.56
C LEU A 8 -0.59 -42.19 -1.78
N LYS A 9 -0.45 -43.32 -2.48
CA LYS A 9 -0.33 -44.64 -1.86
C LYS A 9 1.11 -44.99 -1.50
N ASP A 10 2.09 -44.31 -2.10
CA ASP A 10 3.51 -44.59 -1.93
C ASP A 10 4.19 -43.72 -0.85
N ASP A 11 3.63 -42.56 -0.50
CA ASP A 11 4.22 -41.67 0.53
C ASP A 11 3.19 -41.17 1.57
N PRO A 12 3.11 -41.81 2.75
CA PRO A 12 2.20 -41.41 3.81
C PRO A 12 2.52 -40.02 4.40
N SER A 13 3.76 -39.52 4.24
CA SER A 13 4.11 -38.17 4.69
C SER A 13 3.41 -37.11 3.84
N GLN A 14 3.36 -37.29 2.51
CA GLN A 14 2.69 -36.35 1.61
C GLN A 14 1.18 -36.28 1.89
N ALA A 15 0.54 -37.42 2.18
CA ALA A 15 -0.86 -37.45 2.57
C ALA A 15 -1.12 -36.71 3.89
N ALA A 16 -0.21 -36.84 4.87
CA ALA A 16 -0.30 -36.11 6.14
C ALA A 16 -0.11 -34.60 5.94
N ASP A 17 0.82 -34.19 5.08
CA ASP A 17 1.07 -32.77 4.77
C ASP A 17 -0.17 -32.13 4.12
N LEU A 18 -0.76 -32.78 3.10
CA LEU A 18 -1.98 -32.29 2.45
C LEU A 18 -3.15 -32.18 3.42
N TYR A 19 -3.32 -33.19 4.28
CA TYR A 19 -4.35 -33.17 5.32
C TYR A 19 -4.15 -32.00 6.28
N SER A 20 -2.91 -31.81 6.76
CA SER A 20 -2.58 -30.75 7.72
C SER A 20 -2.86 -29.36 7.15
N LEU A 21 -2.47 -29.12 5.89
CA LEU A 21 -2.68 -27.85 5.20
C LEU A 21 -4.17 -27.58 4.94
N LEU A 22 -4.91 -28.58 4.44
CA LEU A 22 -6.35 -28.45 4.21
C LEU A 22 -7.10 -28.16 5.50
N TYR A 23 -6.81 -28.90 6.56
CA TYR A 23 -7.49 -28.75 7.83
C TYR A 23 -7.14 -27.42 8.52
N ALA A 24 -5.86 -27.01 8.47
CA ALA A 24 -5.44 -25.72 8.99
C ALA A 24 -6.12 -24.56 8.25
N LEU A 25 -6.18 -24.62 6.91
CA LEU A 25 -6.82 -23.58 6.11
C LEU A 25 -8.34 -23.54 6.32
N GLU A 26 -9.00 -24.70 6.42
CA GLU A 26 -10.45 -24.79 6.72
C GLU A 26 -10.76 -24.19 8.10
N TYR A 27 -9.95 -24.50 9.10
CA TYR A 27 -10.13 -23.99 10.45
C TYR A 27 -9.89 -22.47 10.51
N LEU A 28 -8.86 -21.98 9.80
CA LEU A 28 -8.55 -20.56 9.69
C LEU A 28 -9.70 -19.78 9.04
N GLU A 29 -10.22 -20.26 7.89
CA GLU A 29 -11.37 -19.64 7.21
C GLU A 29 -12.61 -19.62 8.12
N ARG A 30 -12.89 -20.73 8.80
CA ARG A 30 -14.03 -20.82 9.73
C ARG A 30 -13.87 -19.89 10.92
N GLY A 31 -12.68 -19.78 11.48
CA GLY A 31 -12.34 -18.86 12.57
C GLY A 31 -12.53 -17.40 12.16
N TYR A 32 -12.11 -17.06 10.94
CA TYR A 32 -12.29 -15.72 10.37
C TYR A 32 -13.77 -15.40 10.10
N ILE A 33 -14.52 -16.30 9.47
CA ILE A 33 -15.98 -16.15 9.25
C ILE A 33 -16.72 -15.99 10.58
N GLY A 34 -16.30 -16.73 11.61
CA GLY A 34 -16.84 -16.65 12.96
C GLY A 34 -16.43 -15.41 13.76
N GLY A 35 -15.53 -14.57 13.23
CA GLY A 35 -15.06 -13.36 13.89
C GLY A 35 -14.05 -13.58 15.03
N TYR A 36 -13.43 -14.76 15.11
CA TYR A 36 -12.47 -15.11 16.17
C TYR A 36 -11.04 -14.65 15.90
N SER A 37 -10.72 -14.32 14.63
CA SER A 37 -9.38 -13.88 14.22
C SER A 37 -9.44 -12.47 13.61
N PRO A 38 -8.58 -11.53 14.04
CA PRO A 38 -8.49 -10.21 13.43
C PRO A 38 -7.98 -10.30 11.99
N SER A 39 -8.39 -9.33 11.16
CA SER A 39 -8.14 -9.30 9.71
C SER A 39 -6.65 -9.37 9.33
N ASP A 40 -5.76 -8.82 10.16
CA ASP A 40 -4.32 -8.74 9.90
C ASP A 40 -3.60 -10.08 10.15
N GLU A 41 -3.93 -10.73 11.28
CA GLU A 41 -3.40 -12.05 11.64
C GLU A 41 -3.90 -13.13 10.68
N TYR A 42 -5.19 -13.09 10.34
CA TYR A 42 -5.78 -13.98 9.33
C TYR A 42 -5.06 -13.85 7.98
N GLU A 43 -4.74 -12.64 7.52
CA GLU A 43 -4.07 -12.45 6.23
C GLU A 43 -2.68 -13.04 6.19
N THR A 44 -1.91 -12.85 7.26
CA THR A 44 -0.54 -13.32 7.34
C THR A 44 -0.50 -14.84 7.33
N GLU A 45 -1.32 -15.48 8.15
CA GLU A 45 -1.41 -16.93 8.24
C GLU A 45 -2.02 -17.56 6.97
N CYS A 46 -3.05 -16.93 6.39
CA CYS A 46 -3.67 -17.42 5.16
C CYS A 46 -2.70 -17.35 3.97
N LYS A 47 -1.91 -16.27 3.85
CA LYS A 47 -0.85 -16.15 2.83
C LYS A 47 0.21 -17.23 2.99
N SER A 48 0.64 -17.50 4.22
CA SER A 48 1.61 -18.55 4.53
C SER A 48 1.10 -19.92 4.08
N LEU A 49 -0.11 -20.31 4.52
CA LEU A 49 -0.72 -21.59 4.15
C LEU A 49 -0.97 -21.72 2.64
N LEU A 50 -1.44 -20.65 1.99
CA LEU A 50 -1.66 -20.64 0.54
C LEU A 50 -0.36 -20.78 -0.25
N SER A 51 0.75 -20.19 0.22
CA SER A 51 2.05 -20.34 -0.43
C SER A 51 2.52 -21.79 -0.43
N LEU A 52 2.33 -22.52 0.67
CA LEU A 52 2.65 -23.94 0.78
C LEU A 52 1.74 -24.78 -0.12
N CYS A 53 0.43 -24.48 -0.15
CA CYS A 53 -0.51 -25.15 -1.05
C CYS A 53 -0.15 -24.93 -2.51
N LYS A 54 0.34 -23.73 -2.87
CA LYS A 54 0.76 -23.41 -4.23
C LYS A 54 1.96 -24.25 -4.67
N VAL A 55 2.99 -24.37 -3.82
CA VAL A 55 4.18 -25.20 -4.10
C VAL A 55 3.77 -26.65 -4.39
N LEU A 56 2.85 -27.21 -3.59
CA LEU A 56 2.36 -28.58 -3.80
C LEU A 56 1.51 -28.71 -5.08
N ASN A 57 0.69 -27.71 -5.40
CA ASN A 57 -0.08 -27.70 -6.66
C ASN A 57 0.78 -27.53 -7.91
N GLU A 58 1.92 -26.83 -7.82
CA GLU A 58 2.89 -26.72 -8.92
C GLU A 58 3.58 -28.06 -9.19
N ALA A 59 3.90 -28.81 -8.13
CA ALA A 59 4.48 -30.14 -8.25
C ALA A 59 3.45 -31.18 -8.74
N THR A 60 2.20 -31.08 -8.34
CA THR A 60 1.12 -31.99 -8.77
C THR A 60 -0.19 -31.22 -8.91
N PRO A 61 -0.63 -30.95 -10.15
CA PRO A 61 -1.88 -30.23 -10.41
C PRO A 61 -3.09 -30.93 -9.79
N ASP A 62 -4.00 -30.16 -9.20
CA ASP A 62 -5.25 -30.63 -8.61
C ASP A 62 -5.10 -31.68 -7.49
N ILE A 63 -3.95 -31.71 -6.81
CA ILE A 63 -3.67 -32.69 -5.75
C ILE A 63 -4.68 -32.60 -4.59
N PHE A 64 -5.06 -31.40 -4.17
CA PHE A 64 -6.01 -31.18 -3.08
C PHE A 64 -7.44 -31.62 -3.42
N VAL A 65 -7.87 -31.41 -4.67
CA VAL A 65 -9.20 -31.83 -5.14
C VAL A 65 -9.26 -33.35 -5.26
N SER A 66 -8.17 -33.95 -5.73
CA SER A 66 -8.03 -35.41 -5.84
C SER A 66 -8.01 -36.06 -4.46
N PHE A 67 -7.22 -35.52 -3.52
CA PHE A 67 -7.13 -35.97 -2.13
C PHE A 67 -8.48 -35.89 -1.40
N SER A 68 -9.20 -34.77 -1.53
CA SER A 68 -10.53 -34.60 -0.91
C SER A 68 -11.54 -35.64 -1.39
N LYS A 69 -11.52 -35.99 -2.68
CA LYS A 69 -12.40 -37.03 -3.25
C LYS A 69 -12.01 -38.43 -2.81
N GLU A 70 -10.71 -38.72 -2.78
CA GLU A 70 -10.18 -40.05 -2.43
C GLU A 70 -10.43 -40.39 -0.95
N PHE A 71 -10.19 -39.44 -0.04
CA PHE A 71 -10.35 -39.63 1.40
C PHE A 71 -11.72 -39.18 1.94
N SER A 72 -12.66 -38.78 1.07
CA SER A 72 -13.97 -38.22 1.46
C SER A 72 -13.87 -37.09 2.49
N PHE A 73 -12.83 -36.26 2.37
CA PHE A 73 -12.53 -35.19 3.31
C PHE A 73 -13.19 -33.88 2.87
N HIS A 74 -14.14 -33.39 3.67
CA HIS A 74 -15.00 -32.25 3.29
C HIS A 74 -14.48 -30.92 3.84
N CYS A 75 -13.69 -30.20 3.04
CA CYS A 75 -13.18 -28.86 3.35
C CYS A 75 -13.53 -27.86 2.24
N PRO A 76 -14.81 -27.44 2.15
CA PRO A 76 -15.28 -26.57 1.08
C PRO A 76 -14.68 -25.15 1.15
N LEU A 77 -14.37 -24.64 2.35
CA LEU A 77 -13.79 -23.30 2.51
C LEU A 77 -12.34 -23.30 2.06
N ALA A 78 -11.55 -24.29 2.51
CA ALA A 78 -10.16 -24.44 2.11
C ALA A 78 -10.02 -24.64 0.59
N LEU A 79 -10.85 -25.49 -0.01
CA LEU A 79 -10.79 -25.74 -1.46
C LEU A 79 -11.14 -24.49 -2.28
N ASN A 80 -12.16 -23.74 -1.85
CA ASN A 80 -12.49 -22.46 -2.48
C ASN A 80 -11.33 -21.46 -2.33
N ARG A 81 -10.72 -21.38 -1.14
CA ARG A 81 -9.61 -20.47 -0.86
C ARG A 81 -8.36 -20.82 -1.68
N ILE A 82 -8.03 -22.11 -1.81
CA ILE A 82 -6.93 -22.61 -2.66
C ILE A 82 -7.19 -22.26 -4.14
N LYS A 83 -8.44 -22.39 -4.61
CA LYS A 83 -8.81 -22.04 -5.98
C LYS A 83 -8.69 -20.54 -6.27
N VAL A 84 -9.09 -19.69 -5.32
CA VAL A 84 -9.00 -18.23 -5.45
C VAL A 84 -7.55 -17.77 -5.30
N GLY A 85 -6.76 -18.41 -4.44
CA GLY A 85 -5.33 -18.14 -4.28
C GLY A 85 -5.00 -16.88 -3.46
N GLN A 86 -6.01 -16.22 -2.87
CA GLN A 86 -5.85 -15.04 -2.02
C GLN A 86 -6.83 -15.05 -0.82
N PRO A 87 -6.46 -14.47 0.34
CA PRO A 87 -7.34 -14.34 1.51
C PRO A 87 -8.68 -13.61 1.22
N ALA A 88 -9.73 -13.95 1.97
CA ALA A 88 -11.08 -13.37 1.85
C ALA A 88 -11.13 -11.85 2.04
N THR A 89 -10.17 -11.33 2.80
CA THR A 89 -10.01 -9.92 3.10
C THR A 89 -9.42 -9.11 1.95
N LEU A 90 -8.69 -9.75 1.03
CA LEU A 90 -8.19 -9.13 -0.21
C LEU A 90 -9.22 -9.16 -1.33
N GLU A 91 -10.24 -10.03 -1.23
CA GLU A 91 -11.42 -9.95 -2.12
C GLU A 91 -12.32 -8.76 -1.77
N ARG A 92 -12.29 -8.29 -0.52
CA ARG A 92 -12.89 -7.01 -0.11
C ARG A 92 -11.84 -5.92 -0.32
N PRO A 93 -12.19 -4.75 -0.90
CA PRO A 93 -11.20 -3.77 -1.30
C PRO A 93 -10.55 -3.11 -0.07
N LYS A 94 -9.50 -3.72 0.47
CA LYS A 94 -8.45 -3.03 1.24
C LYS A 94 -7.70 -2.02 0.34
N ASP A 95 -7.82 -2.17 -0.99
CA ASP A 95 -7.28 -1.27 -2.00
C ASP A 95 -7.78 0.17 -1.89
N GLN A 96 -8.95 0.48 -1.34
CA GLN A 96 -9.39 1.88 -1.33
C GLN A 96 -8.47 2.79 -0.50
N LYS A 97 -7.90 2.31 0.61
CA LYS A 97 -7.03 3.16 1.44
C LYS A 97 -5.61 3.25 0.87
N GLU A 98 -5.03 2.13 0.44
CA GLU A 98 -3.69 2.12 -0.13
C GLU A 98 -3.66 2.77 -1.53
N ASN A 99 -4.69 2.55 -2.36
CA ASN A 99 -4.82 3.23 -3.65
C ASN A 99 -5.07 4.72 -3.46
N ASN A 100 -5.90 5.13 -2.48
CA ASN A 100 -6.09 6.55 -2.17
C ASN A 100 -4.79 7.19 -1.65
N GLN A 101 -3.99 6.48 -0.86
CA GLN A 101 -2.66 6.96 -0.45
C GLN A 101 -1.69 7.10 -1.64
N LYS A 102 -1.63 6.10 -2.54
CA LYS A 102 -0.83 6.17 -3.77
C LYS A 102 -1.26 7.34 -4.65
N LEU A 103 -2.57 7.57 -4.79
CA LEU A 103 -3.13 8.71 -5.51
C LEU A 103 -2.75 10.04 -4.85
N MET A 104 -2.88 10.18 -3.53
CA MET A 104 -2.45 11.40 -2.82
C MET A 104 -0.95 11.66 -2.97
N ILE A 105 -0.10 10.64 -2.88
CA ILE A 105 1.36 10.76 -3.07
C ILE A 105 1.68 11.20 -4.50
N PHE A 106 0.95 10.67 -5.49
CA PHE A 106 1.07 11.06 -6.88
C PHE A 106 0.67 12.52 -7.10
N GLU A 107 -0.50 12.94 -6.60
CA GLU A 107 -0.98 14.32 -6.64
C GLU A 107 0.01 15.28 -5.94
N LEU A 108 0.55 14.91 -4.78
CA LEU A 108 1.55 15.74 -4.10
C LEU A 108 2.83 15.90 -4.94
N SER A 109 3.28 14.83 -5.60
CA SER A 109 4.45 14.88 -6.47
C SER A 109 4.22 15.81 -7.67
N GLU A 110 3.00 15.80 -8.23
CA GLU A 110 2.58 16.72 -9.29
C GLU A 110 2.65 18.18 -8.81
N HIS A 111 2.04 18.50 -7.66
CA HIS A 111 2.09 19.86 -7.10
C HIS A 111 3.53 20.37 -6.88
N PHE A 112 4.44 19.51 -6.41
CA PHE A 112 5.85 19.88 -6.27
C PHE A 112 6.49 20.23 -7.61
N ILE A 113 6.28 19.39 -8.63
CA ILE A 113 6.85 19.61 -9.95
C ILE A 113 6.29 20.90 -10.56
N THR A 114 4.97 21.10 -10.51
CA THR A 114 4.31 22.29 -11.05
C THR A 114 4.83 23.57 -10.39
N LEU A 115 4.99 23.61 -9.07
CA LEU A 115 5.55 24.78 -8.38
C LEU A 115 7.02 25.03 -8.74
N ILE A 116 7.84 23.97 -8.80
CA ILE A 116 9.25 24.07 -9.18
C ILE A 116 9.39 24.59 -10.62
N ASP A 117 8.55 24.10 -11.53
CA ASP A 117 8.58 24.49 -12.93
C ASP A 117 8.14 25.95 -13.11
N ALA A 118 7.08 26.40 -12.42
CA ALA A 118 6.67 27.80 -12.41
C ALA A 118 7.82 28.72 -11.96
N LEU A 119 8.50 28.37 -10.86
CA LEU A 119 9.65 29.14 -10.36
C LEU A 119 10.84 29.13 -11.33
N LYS A 120 11.08 28.01 -12.03
CA LYS A 120 12.15 27.89 -13.05
C LYS A 120 11.86 28.66 -14.32
N LEU A 121 10.59 28.79 -14.70
CA LEU A 121 10.13 29.62 -15.82
C LEU A 121 10.17 31.12 -15.49
N GLY A 122 10.45 31.48 -14.23
CA GLY A 122 10.57 32.86 -13.79
C GLY A 122 9.26 33.50 -13.35
N SER A 123 8.22 32.71 -13.04
CA SER A 123 7.02 33.22 -12.38
C SER A 123 7.41 33.83 -11.04
N ILE A 124 7.04 35.10 -10.86
CA ILE A 124 7.25 35.88 -9.64
C ILE A 124 5.95 36.49 -9.11
N ALA A 125 4.88 36.44 -9.89
CA ALA A 125 3.60 37.03 -9.50
C ALA A 125 2.94 36.21 -8.39
N VAL A 126 2.38 36.90 -7.39
CA VAL A 126 1.76 36.26 -6.22
C VAL A 126 0.51 35.47 -6.61
N ASP A 127 -0.31 35.99 -7.53
CA ASP A 127 -1.51 35.31 -8.03
C ASP A 127 -1.21 34.01 -8.79
N GLU A 128 -0.03 33.88 -9.39
CA GLU A 128 0.45 32.63 -9.99
C GLU A 128 1.02 31.66 -8.96
N LEU A 129 1.85 32.14 -8.02
CA LEU A 129 2.60 31.29 -7.10
C LEU A 129 1.80 30.85 -5.87
N TYR A 130 0.93 31.73 -5.34
CA TYR A 130 0.17 31.44 -4.13
C TYR A 130 -0.77 30.24 -4.30
N PRO A 131 -1.59 30.12 -5.36
CA PRO A 131 -2.48 28.96 -5.52
C PRO A 131 -1.71 27.63 -5.61
N LEU A 132 -0.54 27.64 -6.25
CA LEU A 132 0.32 26.46 -6.38
C LEU A 132 0.91 26.05 -5.03
N LEU A 133 1.46 27.02 -4.28
CA LEU A 133 2.03 26.77 -2.95
C LEU A 133 0.95 26.34 -1.96
N HIS A 134 -0.22 26.98 -1.98
CA HIS A 134 -1.31 26.65 -1.07
C HIS A 134 -1.85 25.23 -1.31
N SER A 135 -2.03 24.84 -2.58
CA SER A 135 -2.46 23.49 -2.96
C SER A 135 -1.45 22.42 -2.54
N LEU A 136 -0.15 22.73 -2.65
CA LEU A 136 0.93 21.89 -2.15
C LEU A 136 0.82 21.70 -0.64
N ILE A 137 0.68 22.79 0.14
CA ILE A 137 0.58 22.73 1.61
C ILE A 137 -0.64 21.92 2.06
N LEU A 138 -1.80 22.12 1.42
CA LEU A 138 -3.00 21.34 1.70
C LEU A 138 -2.78 19.85 1.44
N SER A 139 -2.16 19.51 0.31
CA SER A 139 -1.85 18.12 -0.06
C SER A 139 -0.90 17.46 0.94
N ILE A 140 0.11 18.19 1.42
CA ILE A 140 1.04 17.73 2.47
C ILE A 140 0.26 17.45 3.76
N SER A 141 -0.58 18.38 4.20
CA SER A 141 -1.36 18.22 5.45
C SER A 141 -2.34 17.04 5.39
N SER A 142 -2.92 16.77 4.21
CA SER A 142 -3.78 15.61 3.97
C SER A 142 -3.01 14.29 4.15
N ILE A 143 -1.80 14.21 3.58
CA ILE A 143 -0.93 13.04 3.70
C ILE A 143 -0.47 12.85 5.15
N GLU A 144 -0.06 13.90 5.85
CA GLU A 144 0.32 13.84 7.27
C GLU A 144 -0.83 13.28 8.13
N SER A 145 -2.07 13.75 7.91
CA SER A 145 -3.25 13.25 8.64
C SER A 145 -3.58 11.78 8.32
N SER A 146 -3.22 11.29 7.13
CA SER A 146 -3.38 9.90 6.71
C SER A 146 -2.34 8.97 7.34
N HIS A 147 -1.14 9.48 7.66
CA HIS A 147 0.01 8.72 8.15
C HIS A 147 0.09 8.53 9.67
N GLU A 148 -0.72 9.24 10.47
CA GLU A 148 -0.69 9.25 11.96
C GLU A 148 -0.89 7.89 12.67
N LYS A 149 -1.02 6.76 11.97
CA LYS A 149 -1.36 5.46 12.58
C LYS A 149 -0.26 4.41 12.66
N ASN A 150 0.88 4.51 11.96
CA ASN A 150 1.80 3.36 11.85
C ASN A 150 3.31 3.57 12.03
N SER A 151 3.85 4.78 12.22
CA SER A 151 5.30 4.89 12.45
C SER A 151 5.69 6.14 13.23
N ASN A 152 6.50 5.91 14.27
CA ASN A 152 7.02 6.89 15.23
C ASN A 152 8.07 7.86 14.64
N GLU A 153 8.04 8.11 13.35
CA GLU A 153 8.87 9.11 12.69
C GLU A 153 7.94 10.02 11.89
N ALA A 154 7.28 10.91 12.63
CA ALA A 154 6.58 12.05 12.06
C ALA A 154 7.54 12.72 11.07
N PHE A 155 7.15 12.70 9.79
CA PHE A 155 7.79 13.41 8.69
C PHE A 155 8.32 14.75 9.22
N THR A 156 9.63 14.84 9.47
CA THR A 156 10.11 15.89 10.37
C THR A 156 10.00 17.24 9.65
N LEU A 157 9.02 17.99 10.11
CA LEU A 157 8.44 19.28 9.72
C LEU A 157 9.38 20.42 9.33
N LYS A 158 10.71 20.27 9.30
CA LYS A 158 11.62 21.41 9.08
C LYS A 158 11.54 21.99 7.67
N SER A 159 11.44 21.15 6.64
CA SER A 159 11.34 21.62 5.25
C SER A 159 9.92 22.13 4.93
N VAL A 160 8.89 21.54 5.54
CA VAL A 160 7.49 21.97 5.38
C VAL A 160 7.19 23.25 6.15
N ASP A 161 7.77 23.44 7.33
CA ASP A 161 7.66 24.69 8.11
C ASP A 161 8.16 25.91 7.31
N LYS A 162 9.20 25.72 6.49
CA LYS A 162 9.64 26.78 5.57
C LYS A 162 8.61 27.09 4.49
N LEU A 163 8.01 26.07 3.88
CA LEU A 163 6.97 26.27 2.87
C LEU A 163 5.71 26.90 3.47
N GLN A 164 5.33 26.54 4.69
CA GLN A 164 4.24 27.18 5.44
C GLN A 164 4.53 28.65 5.75
N LYS A 165 5.79 29.00 6.02
CA LYS A 165 6.18 30.42 6.17
C LYS A 165 6.06 31.18 4.86
N TRP A 166 6.39 30.56 3.73
CA TRP A 166 6.18 31.15 2.41
C TRP A 166 4.69 31.30 2.09
N ASP A 167 3.86 30.31 2.42
CA ASP A 167 2.40 30.33 2.22
C ASP A 167 1.77 31.51 2.96
N LYS A 168 2.06 31.67 4.26
CA LYS A 168 1.61 32.81 5.06
C LYS A 168 2.12 34.16 4.55
N ARG A 169 3.34 34.19 3.99
CA ARG A 169 3.92 35.41 3.42
C ARG A 169 3.17 35.82 2.16
N LEU A 170 2.88 34.87 1.27
CA LEU A 170 2.16 35.11 0.02
C LEU A 170 0.67 35.42 0.26
N GLU A 171 0.04 34.80 1.26
CA GLU A 171 -1.32 35.12 1.70
C GLU A 171 -1.44 36.60 2.15
N GLY A 172 -0.38 37.13 2.78
CA GLY A 172 -0.32 38.52 3.23
C GLY A 172 0.01 39.54 2.14
N MET A 173 0.37 39.09 0.93
CA MET A 173 0.71 39.97 -0.20
C MET A 173 -0.51 40.22 -1.09
N GLY A 174 -0.53 41.37 -1.76
CA GLY A 174 -1.55 41.65 -2.77
C GLY A 174 -1.38 40.75 -3.99
N ALA A 175 -2.49 40.30 -4.60
CA ALA A 175 -2.43 39.47 -5.82
C ALA A 175 -1.65 40.12 -6.99
N HIS A 176 -1.55 41.46 -7.00
CA HIS A 176 -0.83 42.25 -8.00
C HIS A 176 0.66 42.47 -7.64
N GLU A 177 1.09 42.00 -6.47
CA GLU A 177 2.47 42.12 -6.02
C GLU A 177 3.32 40.99 -6.60
N GLU A 178 4.61 41.26 -6.75
CA GLU A 178 5.58 40.30 -7.25
C GLU A 178 6.61 39.99 -6.16
N LEU A 179 7.03 38.73 -6.08
CA LEU A 179 8.17 38.30 -5.29
C LEU A 179 9.46 38.92 -5.84
N SER A 180 10.34 39.34 -4.93
CA SER A 180 11.67 39.77 -5.33
C SER A 180 12.44 38.60 -5.97
N SER A 181 13.34 38.89 -6.92
CA SER A 181 14.17 37.85 -7.56
C SER A 181 14.96 37.02 -6.56
N ASN A 182 15.36 37.61 -5.44
CA ASN A 182 16.06 36.90 -4.36
C ASN A 182 15.11 35.97 -3.59
N ASP A 183 13.90 36.44 -3.27
CA ASP A 183 12.89 35.64 -2.58
C ASP A 183 12.41 34.47 -3.47
N ALA A 184 12.19 34.69 -4.76
CA ALA A 184 11.81 33.64 -5.70
C ALA A 184 12.88 32.54 -5.79
N ARG A 185 14.17 32.91 -5.81
CA ARG A 185 15.28 31.94 -5.74
C ARG A 185 15.31 31.18 -4.42
N GLN A 186 15.04 31.86 -3.31
CA GLN A 186 15.00 31.22 -2.00
C GLN A 186 13.82 30.24 -1.87
N LEU A 187 12.63 30.63 -2.35
CA LEU A 187 11.45 29.77 -2.43
C LEU A 187 11.72 28.54 -3.31
N SER A 188 12.37 28.71 -4.45
CA SER A 188 12.78 27.60 -5.33
C SER A 188 13.70 26.62 -4.60
N MET A 189 14.74 27.12 -3.92
CA MET A 189 15.67 26.29 -3.15
C MET A 189 14.96 25.55 -2.00
N ASP A 190 14.08 26.22 -1.26
CA ASP A 190 13.33 25.60 -0.16
C ASP A 190 12.34 24.54 -0.68
N THR A 191 11.72 24.77 -1.84
CA THR A 191 10.80 23.81 -2.50
C THR A 191 11.55 22.57 -2.99
N GLU A 192 12.71 22.73 -3.63
CA GLU A 192 13.54 21.61 -4.07
C GLU A 192 14.10 20.79 -2.88
N ALA A 193 14.48 21.46 -1.79
CA ALA A 193 14.90 20.81 -0.56
C ALA A 193 13.77 19.99 0.07
N ALA A 194 12.55 20.55 0.12
CA ALA A 194 11.37 19.83 0.59
C ALA A 194 11.03 18.62 -0.29
N TYR A 195 11.09 18.76 -1.61
CA TYR A 195 10.84 17.65 -2.54
C TYR A 195 11.89 16.54 -2.44
N THR A 196 13.16 16.90 -2.26
CA THR A 196 14.24 15.93 -2.05
C THR A 196 14.04 15.14 -0.76
N PHE A 197 13.66 15.84 0.32
CA PHE A 197 13.33 15.19 1.58
C PHE A 197 12.12 14.26 1.45
N PHE A 198 11.06 14.71 0.76
CA PHE A 198 9.89 13.89 0.47
C PHE A 198 10.23 12.61 -0.29
N LYS A 199 11.08 12.68 -1.33
CA LYS A 199 11.56 11.48 -2.04
C LYS A 199 12.33 10.53 -1.14
N THR A 200 13.21 11.04 -0.28
CA THR A 200 13.97 10.22 0.67
C THR A 200 13.04 9.53 1.66
N PHE A 201 12.04 10.24 2.16
CA PHE A 201 11.01 9.69 3.05
C PHE A 201 10.23 8.55 2.36
N LEU A 202 9.76 8.75 1.13
CA LEU A 202 9.06 7.70 0.39
C LEU A 202 9.93 6.44 0.16
N ARG A 203 11.24 6.60 -0.04
CA ARG A 203 12.18 5.47 -0.17
C ARG A 203 12.40 4.71 1.13
N GLN A 204 12.26 5.36 2.28
CA GLN A 204 12.36 4.70 3.59
C GLN A 204 11.12 3.89 3.95
N GLN A 205 9.99 4.15 3.28
CA GLN A 205 8.71 3.45 3.47
C GLN A 205 8.51 2.26 2.53
N GLN A 206 9.46 1.97 1.62
CA GLN A 206 9.47 0.79 0.75
C GLN A 206 10.25 -0.36 1.40
#